data_AF-A0A9X3XJ27-F1
#
_entry.id   AF-A0A9X3XJ27-F1
#
_cell.length_a   1.000
_cell.length_b   1.000
_cell.length_c   1.000
_cell.angle_alpha   90.00
_cell.angle_beta   90.00
_cell.angle_gamma   90.00
#
_symmetry.space_group_name_H-M   'P 1'
#
loop_
_entity.id
_entity.type
_entity.pdbx_description
1 polymer ?
#
loop_
_entity_poly.entity_id
_entity_poly.type
_entity_poly.pdbx_seq_one_letter_code
_entity_poly.pdbx_strand_id
1 'polypeptide(L)'
;MKYRRGFIITDKVIEVPSHFNTLKINDFYFSYDSCSEMSSKICEKKFVVVLGKVVDLILESNNVNVICEKLLSTYIKSEDEFIKSMDDLAGRFIIIWGDEDNLKICNDATGMRSIFYHKVENIISSHCALIQEITKDSYIKTIKKFKEFSSHCMPANYSPVENVLVLTPNTFLDSKNKTVVRFWPRENLENNTLDNVVESVIKYTDIQLKLLENKYKIINSLSGGMDSRTTLALLKEHVDDITFFTYSRKKNSITRKDNIIVKKIVDDLNLKHESFEIDENTSTYEFEELKKILVKNTVSNHSFTLASQYLKRYSSDDLIHIRSNLYEIGQCYYRSYMNLPKELTIRDAIKCYSSKAINDDEVIEIYEQYLKTVDMNKIFNYDPYDILYWEQRMGTWLSQVISETDIAHDTYILFNNRRILSDILSVSNKDKLKLNVFKEIINKKWSVLNYWGINEISTLKHKIDKEFDEYGEIFEEVNFYSGNLNDDKKDIAINYFEDERRLKFNMIKGDPQEGDFAEAVIKIKNDRKNKCYIYIRSPYRNNIVRDKIFYQVFINGIIMAEEDICCWDNSNIISISEIESIDNLEVKIRIISKDNCGNYSWGRHSRILIERIVLSDEKTTTKERVSATSPYTIIF
;
A
#
# COMPACT_ATOMS: atom_id res chain seq x y z
N MET A 1 12.98 -21.04 23.11
CA MET A 1 11.57 -20.68 22.82
C MET A 1 11.10 -19.50 23.68
N LYS A 2 11.27 -19.54 25.01
CA LYS A 2 11.09 -18.35 25.84
C LYS A 2 12.02 -17.24 25.33
N TYR A 3 11.46 -16.08 25.01
CA TYR A 3 12.15 -14.93 24.42
C TYR A 3 12.90 -15.25 23.12
N ARG A 4 12.37 -16.18 22.30
CA ARG A 4 13.01 -16.53 21.01
C ARG A 4 13.13 -15.28 20.14
N ARG A 5 14.26 -15.13 19.44
CA ARG A 5 14.61 -13.91 18.68
C ARG A 5 14.57 -12.65 19.58
N GLY A 6 14.86 -12.81 20.87
CA GLY A 6 14.92 -11.70 21.83
C GLY A 6 16.32 -11.10 21.96
N PHE A 7 16.38 -9.99 22.68
CA PHE A 7 17.58 -9.35 23.16
C PHE A 7 17.31 -8.59 24.46
N ILE A 8 18.37 -8.35 25.22
CA ILE A 8 18.44 -7.47 26.38
C ILE A 8 19.82 -6.78 26.45
N ILE A 9 19.80 -5.51 26.82
CA ILE A 9 20.96 -4.64 26.98
C ILE A 9 20.94 -4.11 28.41
N THR A 10 22.07 -4.24 29.11
CA THR A 10 22.26 -3.79 30.49
C THR A 10 23.64 -3.19 30.71
N ASP A 11 23.82 -2.41 31.77
CA ASP A 11 25.13 -1.95 32.29
C ASP A 11 25.64 -2.82 33.45
N LYS A 12 24.88 -3.84 33.83
CA LYS A 12 25.21 -4.82 34.88
C LYS A 12 25.11 -6.24 34.35
N VAL A 13 25.91 -7.14 34.92
CA VAL A 13 25.83 -8.57 34.62
C VAL A 13 24.50 -9.11 35.13
N ILE A 14 23.78 -9.83 34.27
CA ILE A 14 22.49 -10.45 34.57
C ILE A 14 22.48 -11.90 34.10
N GLU A 15 21.61 -12.71 34.69
CA GLU A 15 21.30 -14.03 34.14
C GLU A 15 20.39 -13.88 32.91
N VAL A 16 20.76 -14.53 31.82
CA VAL A 16 20.01 -14.52 30.55
C VAL A 16 19.68 -15.95 30.13
N PRO A 17 18.67 -16.15 29.26
CA PRO A 17 18.37 -17.49 28.76
C PRO A 17 19.59 -18.16 28.14
N SER A 18 19.76 -19.46 28.35
CA SER A 18 20.95 -20.22 27.92
C SER A 18 21.22 -20.24 26.40
N HIS A 19 20.23 -19.90 25.59
CA HIS A 19 20.33 -19.81 24.13
C HIS A 19 20.71 -18.41 23.64
N PHE A 20 20.97 -17.47 24.57
CA PHE A 20 21.45 -16.14 24.25
C PHE A 20 22.98 -16.11 24.24
N ASN A 21 23.54 -15.41 23.28
CA ASN A 21 24.94 -15.00 23.28
C ASN A 21 25.06 -13.64 23.98
N THR A 22 26.15 -13.40 24.69
CA THR A 22 26.44 -12.11 25.33
C THR A 22 27.75 -11.54 24.81
N LEU A 23 27.70 -10.31 24.33
CA LEU A 23 28.87 -9.50 23.97
C LEU A 23 28.99 -8.33 24.95
N LYS A 24 30.20 -8.00 25.37
CA LYS A 24 30.47 -6.77 26.13
C LYS A 24 31.11 -5.74 25.20
N ILE A 25 30.52 -4.55 25.10
CA ILE A 25 31.11 -3.38 24.44
C ILE A 25 31.08 -2.25 25.46
N ASN A 26 32.26 -1.73 25.80
CA ASN A 26 32.43 -0.76 26.89
C ASN A 26 31.80 -1.31 28.19
N ASP A 27 30.96 -0.52 28.86
CA ASP A 27 30.28 -0.94 30.10
C ASP A 27 28.93 -1.65 29.85
N PHE A 28 28.54 -1.85 28.59
CA PHE A 28 27.27 -2.45 28.23
C PHE A 28 27.40 -3.93 27.86
N TYR A 29 26.45 -4.74 28.35
CA TYR A 29 26.27 -6.13 28.01
C TYR A 29 25.12 -6.28 27.02
N PHE A 30 25.42 -6.80 25.84
CA PHE A 30 24.47 -7.06 24.75
C PHE A 30 24.18 -8.54 24.70
N SER A 31 23.04 -8.96 25.24
CA SER A 31 22.62 -10.36 25.20
C SER A 31 21.50 -10.55 24.19
N TYR A 32 21.62 -11.50 23.28
CA TYR A 32 20.66 -11.72 22.19
C TYR A 32 20.54 -13.20 21.85
N ASP A 33 19.39 -13.62 21.37
CA ASP A 33 19.15 -15.00 20.94
C ASP A 33 20.11 -15.37 19.80
N SER A 34 20.81 -16.50 19.97
CA SER A 34 21.79 -17.04 19.01
C SER A 34 21.25 -17.28 17.59
N CYS A 35 19.93 -17.41 17.40
CA CYS A 35 19.34 -17.49 16.04
C CYS A 35 19.18 -16.13 15.33
N SER A 36 19.45 -15.01 16.02
CA SER A 36 19.38 -13.68 15.41
C SER A 36 20.70 -13.31 14.75
N GLU A 37 20.63 -12.73 13.56
CA GLU A 37 21.81 -12.18 12.89
C GLU A 37 22.32 -10.95 13.64
N MET A 38 23.62 -10.87 13.88
CA MET A 38 24.23 -9.78 14.64
C MET A 38 25.60 -9.43 14.07
N SER A 39 25.88 -8.15 13.94
CA SER A 39 27.24 -7.64 13.75
C SER A 39 27.47 -6.44 14.67
N SER A 40 28.68 -6.33 15.19
CA SER A 40 29.17 -5.17 15.92
C SER A 40 30.49 -4.70 15.29
N LYS A 41 30.63 -3.39 15.12
CA LYS A 41 31.87 -2.76 14.64
C LYS A 41 32.25 -1.64 15.61
N ILE A 42 33.54 -1.54 15.88
CA ILE A 42 34.12 -0.56 16.80
C ILE A 42 35.29 0.10 16.07
N CYS A 43 35.36 1.43 16.10
CA CYS A 43 36.51 2.19 15.63
C CYS A 43 36.78 3.30 16.63
N GLU A 44 38.01 3.31 17.16
CA GLU A 44 38.40 4.18 18.27
C GLU A 44 37.43 4.03 19.45
N LYS A 45 36.66 5.07 19.76
CA LYS A 45 35.68 5.10 20.84
C LYS A 45 34.24 4.90 20.36
N LYS A 46 33.99 4.88 19.05
CA LYS A 46 32.64 4.77 18.48
C LYS A 46 32.32 3.33 18.15
N PHE A 47 31.07 2.93 18.38
CA PHE A 47 30.58 1.62 17.99
C PHE A 47 29.23 1.68 17.29
N VAL A 48 28.96 0.65 16.49
CA VAL A 48 27.64 0.36 15.91
C VAL A 48 27.38 -1.14 16.08
N VAL A 49 26.15 -1.49 16.45
CA VAL A 49 25.63 -2.85 16.49
C VAL A 49 24.35 -2.91 15.66
N VAL A 50 24.26 -3.92 14.79
CA VAL A 50 23.05 -4.23 14.03
C VAL A 50 22.60 -5.62 14.45
N LEU A 51 21.33 -5.75 14.87
CA LEU A 51 20.75 -7.01 15.33
C LEU A 51 19.39 -7.24 14.66
N GLY A 52 19.27 -8.36 13.94
CA GLY A 52 18.07 -8.77 13.20
C GLY A 52 18.30 -8.82 11.69
N LYS A 53 17.23 -9.09 10.95
CA LYS A 53 17.26 -9.21 9.48
C LYS A 53 17.23 -7.82 8.84
N VAL A 54 18.32 -7.46 8.18
CA VAL A 54 18.49 -6.17 7.54
C VAL A 54 18.90 -6.34 6.08
N VAL A 55 18.34 -5.50 5.22
CA VAL A 55 18.72 -5.31 3.82
C VAL A 55 19.02 -3.84 3.61
N ASP A 56 20.14 -3.52 2.99
CA ASP A 56 20.45 -2.16 2.57
C ASP A 56 20.13 -2.01 1.09
N LEU A 57 19.16 -1.16 0.77
CA LEU A 57 18.60 -1.00 -0.58
C LEU A 57 19.55 -0.29 -1.55
N ILE A 58 20.52 0.47 -1.03
CA ILE A 58 21.47 1.25 -1.85
C ILE A 58 22.78 0.47 -2.01
N LEU A 59 23.21 -0.22 -0.96
CA LEU A 59 24.35 -1.14 -1.02
C LEU A 59 23.99 -2.46 -1.72
N GLU A 60 22.69 -2.75 -1.87
CA GLU A 60 22.14 -4.01 -2.38
C GLU A 60 22.75 -5.24 -1.68
N SER A 61 22.73 -5.21 -0.35
CA SER A 61 23.32 -6.26 0.48
C SER A 61 22.40 -6.63 1.64
N ASN A 62 22.40 -7.92 1.98
CA ASN A 62 21.79 -8.49 3.19
C ASN A 62 22.88 -9.03 4.16
N ASN A 63 24.15 -8.69 3.92
CA ASN A 63 25.25 -9.09 4.78
C ASN A 63 25.40 -8.09 5.93
N VAL A 64 24.95 -8.51 7.11
CA VAL A 64 24.94 -7.69 8.34
C VAL A 64 26.32 -7.11 8.69
N ASN A 65 27.42 -7.80 8.36
CA ASN A 65 28.77 -7.29 8.62
C ASN A 65 29.09 -6.08 7.73
N VAL A 66 28.80 -6.18 6.43
CA VAL A 66 29.07 -5.10 5.46
C VAL A 66 28.17 -3.90 5.74
N ILE A 67 26.91 -4.13 6.09
CA ILE A 67 25.96 -3.08 6.46
C ILE A 67 26.43 -2.38 7.74
N CYS A 68 26.84 -3.13 8.76
CA CYS A 68 27.35 -2.58 10.01
C CYS A 68 28.65 -1.77 9.80
N GLU A 69 29.53 -2.19 8.89
CA GLU A 69 30.72 -1.43 8.49
C GLU A 69 30.37 -0.11 7.80
N LYS A 70 29.43 -0.13 6.84
CA LYS A 70 28.90 1.10 6.20
C LYS A 70 28.38 2.06 7.27
N LEU A 71 27.53 1.57 8.17
CA LEU A 71 26.93 2.37 9.23
C LEU A 71 27.97 2.96 10.20
N LEU A 72 28.98 2.19 10.60
CA LEU A 72 30.06 2.73 11.43
C LEU A 72 30.83 3.82 10.66
N SER A 73 31.10 3.61 9.37
CA SER A 73 31.82 4.58 8.54
C SER A 73 31.07 5.91 8.39
N THR A 74 29.74 5.87 8.25
CA THR A 74 28.91 7.09 8.20
C THR A 74 28.85 7.75 9.58
N TYR A 75 28.74 6.97 10.67
CA TYR A 75 28.74 7.50 12.04
C TYR A 75 30.06 8.17 12.44
N ILE A 76 31.19 7.68 11.94
CA ILE A 76 32.49 8.33 12.13
C ILE A 76 32.48 9.73 11.52
N LYS A 77 31.91 9.90 10.31
CA LYS A 77 31.82 11.19 9.61
C LYS A 77 30.90 12.16 10.33
N SER A 78 29.64 11.78 10.56
CA SER A 78 28.68 12.56 11.34
C SER A 78 27.48 11.71 11.76
N GLU A 79 26.81 12.11 12.85
CA GLU A 79 25.58 11.44 13.27
C GLU A 79 24.43 11.68 12.28
N ASP A 80 24.37 12.84 11.64
CA ASP A 80 23.35 13.16 10.63
C ASP A 80 23.47 12.28 9.37
N GLU A 81 24.68 12.04 8.87
CA GLU A 81 24.91 11.13 7.74
C GLU A 81 24.54 9.68 8.11
N PHE A 82 24.90 9.26 9.33
CA PHE A 82 24.51 7.96 9.86
C PHE A 82 22.99 7.81 9.91
N ILE A 83 22.28 8.77 10.51
CA ILE A 83 20.82 8.74 10.60
C ILE A 83 20.19 8.69 9.21
N LYS A 84 20.68 9.51 8.27
CA LYS A 84 20.19 9.50 6.88
C LYS A 84 20.39 8.14 6.21
N SER A 85 21.54 7.49 6.44
CA SER A 85 21.82 6.17 5.87
C SER A 85 20.91 5.05 6.40
N MET A 86 20.31 5.22 7.58
CA MET A 86 19.35 4.25 8.13
C MET A 86 18.02 4.21 7.36
N ASP A 87 17.68 5.24 6.58
CA ASP A 87 16.42 5.26 5.82
C ASP A 87 16.43 4.29 4.63
N ASP A 88 17.62 3.89 4.18
CA ASP A 88 17.82 2.92 3.10
C ASP A 88 17.72 1.47 3.59
N LEU A 89 17.58 1.25 4.90
CA LEU A 89 17.53 -0.08 5.49
C LEU A 89 16.10 -0.61 5.53
N ALA A 90 15.92 -1.84 5.06
CA ALA A 90 14.66 -2.58 5.07
C ALA A 90 14.79 -3.83 5.93
N GLY A 91 13.67 -4.30 6.48
CA GLY A 91 13.60 -5.55 7.23
C GLY A 91 13.17 -5.36 8.68
N ARG A 92 13.64 -6.25 9.57
CA ARG A 92 13.23 -6.32 10.97
C ARG A 92 14.46 -6.42 11.85
N PHE A 93 14.87 -5.29 12.41
CA PHE A 93 16.15 -5.15 13.11
C PHE A 93 16.07 -4.03 14.15
N ILE A 94 17.10 -3.94 14.99
CA ILE A 94 17.44 -2.76 15.77
C ILE A 94 18.82 -2.27 15.38
N ILE A 95 19.06 -0.98 15.56
CA ILE A 95 20.39 -0.39 15.43
C ILE A 95 20.74 0.24 16.76
N ILE A 96 21.95 -0.06 17.23
CA ILE A 96 22.52 0.53 18.43
C ILE A 96 23.82 1.20 18.03
N TRP A 97 24.04 2.42 18.49
CA TRP A 97 25.29 3.13 18.25
C TRP A 97 25.63 3.98 19.46
N GLY A 98 26.90 4.35 19.59
CA GLY A 98 27.32 5.10 20.75
C GLY A 98 28.81 5.21 20.88
N ASP A 99 29.24 5.53 22.09
CA ASP A 99 30.63 5.65 22.48
C ASP A 99 30.87 5.02 23.87
N GLU A 100 31.97 5.38 24.54
CA GLU A 100 32.30 4.88 25.88
C GLU A 100 31.24 5.22 26.93
N ASP A 101 30.57 6.37 26.81
CA ASP A 101 29.72 6.94 27.86
C ASP A 101 28.22 6.93 27.51
N ASN A 102 27.87 6.75 26.23
CA ASN A 102 26.49 6.82 25.77
C ASN A 102 26.13 5.70 24.81
N LEU A 103 24.91 5.21 24.93
CA LEU A 103 24.30 4.25 24.04
C LEU A 103 22.97 4.82 23.53
N LYS A 104 22.83 4.82 22.20
CA LYS A 104 21.61 5.17 21.49
C LYS A 104 21.07 3.95 20.78
N ILE A 105 19.76 3.78 20.79
CA ILE A 105 19.08 2.63 20.15
C ILE A 105 17.81 3.06 19.46
N CYS A 106 17.56 2.53 18.26
CA CYS A 106 16.29 2.67 17.54
C CYS A 106 15.83 1.35 16.91
N ASN A 107 14.54 1.30 16.58
CA ASN A 107 13.96 0.20 15.83
C ASN A 107 14.23 0.32 14.32
N ASP A 108 13.85 -0.74 13.60
CA ASP A 108 13.48 -0.66 12.18
C ASP A 108 12.41 0.41 11.90
N ALA A 109 12.07 0.59 10.62
CA ALA A 109 11.21 1.69 10.15
C ALA A 109 9.86 1.76 10.88
N THR A 110 9.28 0.63 11.31
CA THR A 110 7.91 0.60 11.89
C THR A 110 7.84 -0.06 13.26
N GLY A 111 8.96 -0.42 13.88
CA GLY A 111 8.99 -0.98 15.23
C GLY A 111 8.70 -2.48 15.28
N MET A 112 8.84 -3.21 14.16
CA MET A 112 8.50 -4.64 14.09
C MET A 112 9.40 -5.52 14.94
N ARG A 113 10.63 -5.06 15.20
CA ARG A 113 11.44 -5.53 16.33
C ARG A 113 11.20 -4.61 17.51
N SER A 114 10.33 -5.01 18.44
CA SER A 114 9.94 -4.18 19.58
C SER A 114 11.15 -3.81 20.46
N ILE A 115 11.09 -2.62 21.06
CA ILE A 115 12.03 -2.16 22.10
C ILE A 115 11.19 -1.69 23.29
N PHE A 116 11.43 -2.30 24.44
CA PHE A 116 10.98 -1.86 25.74
C PHE A 116 12.17 -1.30 26.50
N TYR A 117 11.95 -0.26 27.31
CA TYR A 117 12.99 0.31 28.14
C TYR A 117 12.45 0.67 29.52
N HIS A 118 13.32 0.55 30.52
CA HIS A 118 13.02 0.95 31.88
C HIS A 118 13.32 2.45 32.08
N LYS A 119 12.44 3.17 32.76
CA LYS A 119 12.52 4.63 32.95
C LYS A 119 13.67 5.09 33.84
N VAL A 120 14.12 4.23 34.76
CA VAL A 120 15.15 4.56 35.76
C VAL A 120 16.45 3.81 35.46
N GLU A 121 16.46 2.49 35.64
CA GLU A 121 17.59 1.61 35.29
C GLU A 121 17.96 1.58 33.80
N ASN A 122 19.24 1.30 33.50
CA ASN A 122 19.77 1.06 32.14
C ASN A 122 19.44 -0.35 31.65
N ILE A 123 18.15 -0.66 31.50
CA ILE A 123 17.69 -1.95 31.00
C ILE A 123 16.79 -1.72 29.79
N ILE A 124 17.17 -2.31 28.66
CA ILE A 124 16.47 -2.21 27.37
C ILE A 124 16.31 -3.62 26.81
N SER A 125 15.13 -3.98 26.33
CA SER A 125 14.85 -5.35 25.89
C SER A 125 13.78 -5.40 24.80
N SER A 126 13.89 -6.40 23.93
CA SER A 126 12.79 -6.80 23.03
C SER A 126 11.48 -7.18 23.72
N HIS A 127 11.55 -7.60 24.99
CA HIS A 127 10.45 -8.22 25.73
C HIS A 127 10.25 -7.52 27.08
N CYS A 128 9.04 -7.00 27.30
CA CYS A 128 8.63 -6.37 28.57
C CYS A 128 8.84 -7.31 29.78
N ALA A 129 8.45 -8.58 29.65
CA ALA A 129 8.58 -9.56 30.74
C ALA A 129 10.05 -9.85 31.10
N LEU A 130 10.99 -9.70 30.18
CA LEU A 130 12.41 -9.92 30.47
C LEU A 130 12.98 -8.79 31.34
N ILE A 131 12.54 -7.54 31.13
CA ILE A 131 12.86 -6.42 32.02
C ILE A 131 12.26 -6.66 33.40
N GLN A 132 10.97 -7.02 33.45
CA GLN A 132 10.24 -7.28 34.68
C GLN A 132 10.86 -8.41 35.52
N GLU A 133 11.40 -9.44 34.87
CA GLU A 133 12.09 -10.54 35.56
C GLU A 133 13.37 -10.09 36.26
N ILE A 134 13.98 -8.98 35.85
CA ILE A 134 15.20 -8.42 36.44
C ILE A 134 14.88 -7.35 37.49
N THR A 135 14.03 -6.39 37.14
CA THR A 135 13.69 -5.26 38.02
C THR A 135 12.71 -5.65 39.11
N LYS A 136 11.91 -6.71 38.89
CA LYS A 136 10.80 -7.14 39.74
C LYS A 136 9.73 -6.06 39.91
N ASP A 137 9.64 -5.10 38.99
CA ASP A 137 8.56 -4.12 38.96
C ASP A 137 7.18 -4.80 38.95
N SER A 138 6.21 -4.13 39.57
CA SER A 138 4.83 -4.60 39.63
C SER A 138 4.12 -4.41 38.28
N TYR A 139 3.11 -5.23 38.02
CA TYR A 139 2.17 -4.95 36.94
C TYR A 139 1.29 -3.75 37.31
N ILE A 140 0.97 -2.90 36.33
CA ILE A 140 0.12 -1.73 36.58
C ILE A 140 -1.28 -2.16 37.04
N LYS A 141 -1.82 -1.46 38.04
CA LYS A 141 -3.15 -1.77 38.60
C LYS A 141 -4.29 -1.58 37.60
N THR A 142 -4.12 -0.69 36.63
CA THR A 142 -5.14 -0.25 35.67
C THR A 142 -5.18 -1.07 34.38
N ILE A 143 -4.39 -2.16 34.30
CA ILE A 143 -4.32 -3.03 33.12
C ILE A 143 -5.69 -3.58 32.68
N LYS A 144 -6.57 -3.91 33.65
CA LYS A 144 -7.92 -4.42 33.36
C LYS A 144 -8.79 -3.36 32.67
N LYS A 145 -8.78 -2.14 33.20
CA LYS A 145 -9.47 -0.98 32.64
C LYS A 145 -9.02 -0.68 31.21
N PHE A 146 -7.71 -0.69 30.94
CA PHE A 146 -7.21 -0.46 29.58
C PHE A 146 -7.63 -1.56 28.58
N LYS A 147 -7.69 -2.82 29.01
CA LYS A 147 -8.20 -3.92 28.18
C LYS A 147 -9.70 -3.79 27.83
N GLU A 148 -10.47 -3.04 28.62
CA GLU A 148 -11.88 -2.72 28.30
C GLU A 148 -11.99 -1.62 27.23
N PHE A 149 -11.01 -0.72 27.16
CA PHE A 149 -10.92 0.32 26.14
C PHE A 149 -10.46 -0.23 24.79
N SER A 150 -9.44 -1.08 24.78
CA SER A 150 -8.89 -1.68 23.57
C SER A 150 -8.42 -3.11 23.84
N SER A 151 -8.87 -4.05 23.01
CA SER A 151 -8.38 -5.44 23.02
C SER A 151 -7.06 -5.61 22.27
N HIS A 152 -6.59 -4.57 21.57
CA HIS A 152 -5.45 -4.66 20.66
C HIS A 152 -4.14 -4.22 21.30
N CYS A 153 -4.13 -3.09 22.02
CA CYS A 153 -2.91 -2.48 22.57
C CYS A 153 -3.20 -1.69 23.85
N MET A 154 -2.13 -1.35 24.56
CA MET A 154 -2.13 -0.39 25.66
C MET A 154 -2.26 1.05 25.11
N PRO A 155 -2.69 2.04 25.92
CA PRO A 155 -2.73 3.43 25.48
C PRO A 155 -1.32 3.95 25.15
N ALA A 156 -1.18 4.68 24.04
CA ALA A 156 0.07 5.28 23.59
C ALA A 156 1.25 4.29 23.58
N ASN A 157 2.35 4.59 24.30
CA ASN A 157 3.53 3.74 24.43
C ASN A 157 3.65 3.03 25.78
N TYR A 158 2.55 2.91 26.53
CA TYR A 158 2.56 2.21 27.82
C TYR A 158 2.79 0.70 27.66
N SER A 159 3.30 0.09 28.73
CA SER A 159 3.40 -1.36 28.87
C SER A 159 2.62 -1.85 30.10
N PRO A 160 2.39 -3.17 30.24
CA PRO A 160 1.75 -3.74 31.42
C PRO A 160 2.53 -3.60 32.74
N VAL A 161 3.80 -3.21 32.70
CA VAL A 161 4.72 -3.22 33.85
C VAL A 161 5.07 -1.80 34.24
N GLU A 162 5.05 -1.51 35.55
CA GLU A 162 5.45 -0.22 36.09
C GLU A 162 6.87 0.14 35.64
N ASN A 163 7.14 1.42 35.39
CA ASN A 163 8.43 1.94 34.93
C ASN A 163 8.92 1.42 33.57
N VAL A 164 8.16 0.58 32.85
CA VAL A 164 8.55 0.07 31.53
C VAL A 164 7.67 0.69 30.44
N LEU A 165 8.31 1.27 29.44
CA LEU A 165 7.66 1.88 28.28
C LEU A 165 8.12 1.20 26.99
N VAL A 166 7.32 1.37 25.93
CA VAL A 166 7.67 0.98 24.56
C VAL A 166 8.37 2.16 23.88
N LEU A 167 9.48 1.91 23.18
CA LEU A 167 10.06 2.87 22.25
C LEU A 167 9.33 2.73 20.91
N THR A 168 8.72 3.82 20.43
CA THR A 168 8.04 3.87 19.13
C THR A 168 9.04 4.19 18.01
N PRO A 169 8.81 3.71 16.77
CA PRO A 169 9.73 3.96 15.66
C PRO A 169 9.87 5.45 15.35
N ASN A 170 10.87 5.80 14.54
CA ASN A 170 11.26 7.17 14.17
C ASN A 170 11.81 8.02 15.33
N THR A 171 11.98 7.38 16.49
CA THR A 171 12.68 7.91 17.64
C THR A 171 13.80 6.97 18.07
N PHE A 172 14.81 7.52 18.74
CA PHE A 172 15.82 6.72 19.43
C PHE A 172 15.80 7.03 20.91
N LEU A 173 16.20 6.05 21.73
CA LEU A 173 16.43 6.24 23.15
C LEU A 173 17.90 6.57 23.37
N ASP A 174 18.18 7.71 24.00
CA ASP A 174 19.50 8.05 24.56
C ASP A 174 19.58 7.50 26.00
N SER A 175 20.44 6.51 26.24
CA SER A 175 20.51 5.82 27.53
C SER A 175 21.07 6.70 28.63
N LYS A 176 22.01 7.61 28.31
CA LYS A 176 22.67 8.49 29.26
C LYS A 176 21.71 9.54 29.81
N ASN A 177 20.96 10.18 28.92
CA ASN A 177 20.00 11.23 29.26
C ASN A 177 18.61 10.66 29.62
N LYS A 178 18.36 9.38 29.34
CA LYS A 178 17.04 8.73 29.49
C LYS A 178 15.93 9.43 28.70
N THR A 179 16.30 9.97 27.54
CA THR A 179 15.40 10.76 26.69
C THR A 179 15.12 10.03 25.38
N VAL A 180 13.87 10.10 24.95
CA VAL A 180 13.48 9.73 23.59
C VAL A 180 13.69 10.94 22.69
N VAL A 181 14.32 10.74 21.53
CA VAL A 181 14.64 11.80 20.58
C VAL A 181 14.09 11.42 19.21
N ARG A 182 13.28 12.30 18.62
CA ARG A 182 12.81 12.16 17.23
C ARG A 182 13.96 12.40 16.25
N PHE A 183 14.17 11.46 15.33
CA PHE A 183 15.17 11.58 14.26
C PHE A 183 14.56 11.51 12.85
N TRP A 184 13.26 11.20 12.75
CA TRP A 184 12.50 11.21 11.51
C TRP A 184 11.06 11.70 11.81
N PRO A 185 10.41 12.45 10.90
CA PRO A 185 10.94 13.01 9.66
C PRO A 185 11.93 14.17 9.92
N ARG A 186 12.67 14.58 8.89
CA ARG A 186 13.70 15.64 8.97
C ARG A 186 13.49 16.78 7.97
N GLU A 187 12.51 16.63 7.09
CA GLU A 187 12.18 17.59 6.04
C GLU A 187 10.70 17.48 5.70
N ASN A 188 10.20 18.46 4.94
CA ASN A 188 8.85 18.39 4.42
C ASN A 188 8.74 17.25 3.41
N LEU A 189 7.65 16.50 3.50
CA LEU A 189 7.22 15.56 2.49
C LEU A 189 6.91 16.32 1.20
N GLU A 190 7.70 16.05 0.16
CA GLU A 190 7.46 16.57 -1.19
C GLU A 190 6.43 15.71 -1.91
N ASN A 191 5.53 16.34 -2.67
CA ASN A 191 4.55 15.58 -3.45
C ASN A 191 5.23 14.85 -4.60
N ASN A 192 4.91 13.58 -4.80
CA ASN A 192 5.40 12.79 -5.92
C ASN A 192 4.25 12.30 -6.81
N THR A 193 4.56 11.93 -8.05
CA THR A 193 3.58 11.36 -8.96
C THR A 193 3.32 9.90 -8.60
N LEU A 194 2.09 9.44 -8.86
CA LEU A 194 1.70 8.05 -8.66
C LEU A 194 2.67 7.08 -9.36
N ASP A 195 3.00 7.36 -10.63
CA ASP A 195 3.87 6.49 -11.42
C ASP A 195 5.28 6.38 -10.83
N ASN A 196 5.89 7.51 -10.45
CA ASN A 196 7.22 7.51 -9.84
C ASN A 196 7.25 6.71 -8.54
N VAL A 197 6.23 6.86 -7.70
CA VAL A 197 6.13 6.11 -6.44
C VAL A 197 5.98 4.62 -6.71
N VAL A 198 5.13 4.23 -7.66
CA VAL A 198 4.94 2.82 -8.04
C VAL A 198 6.25 2.20 -8.54
N GLU A 199 6.97 2.89 -9.43
CA GLU A 199 8.27 2.43 -9.93
C GLU A 199 9.31 2.31 -8.81
N SER A 200 9.34 3.28 -7.89
CA SER A 200 10.24 3.27 -6.73
C SER A 200 9.98 2.07 -5.82
N VAL A 201 8.70 1.83 -5.47
CA VAL A 201 8.29 0.70 -4.62
C VAL A 201 8.63 -0.63 -5.28
N ILE A 202 8.32 -0.81 -6.57
CA ILE A 202 8.66 -2.03 -7.31
C ILE A 202 10.18 -2.24 -7.31
N LYS A 203 10.97 -1.22 -7.65
CA LYS A 203 12.44 -1.29 -7.65
C LYS A 203 12.99 -1.78 -6.31
N TYR A 204 12.59 -1.14 -5.21
CA TYR A 204 13.14 -1.48 -3.89
C TYR A 204 12.64 -2.80 -3.34
N THR A 205 11.44 -3.24 -3.72
CA THR A 205 10.95 -4.57 -3.32
C THR A 205 11.61 -5.68 -4.15
N ASP A 206 11.87 -5.46 -5.44
CA ASP A 206 12.63 -6.40 -6.28
C ASP A 206 14.08 -6.60 -5.77
N ILE A 207 14.74 -5.53 -5.29
CA ILE A 207 16.07 -5.63 -4.64
C ILE A 207 15.99 -6.51 -3.38
N GLN A 208 14.98 -6.28 -2.53
CA GLN A 208 14.80 -7.07 -1.31
C GLN A 208 14.58 -8.55 -1.64
N LEU A 209 13.68 -8.88 -2.56
CA LEU A 209 13.33 -10.26 -2.91
C LEU A 209 14.53 -11.05 -3.43
N LYS A 210 15.29 -10.46 -4.37
CA LYS A 210 16.54 -11.06 -4.88
C LYS A 210 17.54 -11.40 -3.76
N LEU A 211 17.67 -10.53 -2.77
CA LEU A 211 18.58 -10.78 -1.64
C LEU A 211 18.03 -11.82 -0.66
N LEU A 212 16.71 -11.84 -0.44
CA LEU A 212 16.08 -12.75 0.52
C LEU A 212 16.07 -14.19 0.01
N GLU A 213 15.75 -14.43 -1.26
CA GLU A 213 15.64 -15.79 -1.83
C GLU A 213 16.95 -16.54 -1.88
N ASN A 214 18.06 -15.82 -2.08
CA ASN A 214 19.39 -16.41 -2.05
C ASN A 214 19.78 -16.93 -0.66
N LYS A 215 19.05 -16.54 0.38
CA LYS A 215 19.42 -16.79 1.78
C LYS A 215 18.36 -17.55 2.56
N TYR A 216 17.09 -17.43 2.21
CA TYR A 216 15.98 -17.92 3.01
C TYR A 216 14.93 -18.67 2.18
N LYS A 217 14.32 -19.67 2.81
CA LYS A 217 13.04 -20.23 2.35
C LYS A 217 11.93 -19.24 2.68
N ILE A 218 11.00 -19.06 1.76
CA ILE A 218 9.94 -18.07 1.89
C ILE A 218 8.57 -18.73 1.98
N ILE A 219 7.80 -18.31 2.96
CA ILE A 219 6.35 -18.52 3.01
C ILE A 219 5.61 -17.19 2.93
N ASN A 220 4.42 -17.20 2.35
CA ASN A 220 3.55 -16.03 2.29
C ASN A 220 2.11 -16.41 2.63
N SER A 221 1.48 -15.61 3.48
CA SER A 221 0.07 -15.80 3.82
C SER A 221 -0.81 -15.03 2.83
N LEU A 222 -1.76 -15.71 2.20
CA LEU A 222 -2.70 -15.12 1.24
C LEU A 222 -4.07 -14.83 1.86
N SER A 223 -4.71 -13.73 1.45
CA SER A 223 -6.11 -13.38 1.73
C SER A 223 -6.80 -12.79 0.48
N GLY A 224 -8.11 -12.57 0.53
CA GLY A 224 -8.84 -11.93 -0.58
C GLY A 224 -8.61 -10.43 -0.72
N GLY A 225 -7.84 -9.83 0.20
CA GLY A 225 -7.66 -8.39 0.35
C GLY A 225 -6.64 -7.75 -0.61
N MET A 226 -6.64 -6.41 -0.66
CA MET A 226 -5.77 -5.62 -1.52
C MET A 226 -4.28 -5.80 -1.18
N ASP A 227 -3.93 -5.74 0.10
CA ASP A 227 -2.52 -5.80 0.54
C ASP A 227 -1.88 -7.15 0.19
N SER A 228 -2.65 -8.23 0.41
CA SER A 228 -2.21 -9.59 0.05
C SER A 228 -2.03 -9.76 -1.45
N ARG A 229 -2.96 -9.26 -2.27
CA ARG A 229 -2.82 -9.27 -3.75
C ARG A 229 -1.65 -8.43 -4.22
N THR A 230 -1.39 -7.30 -3.58
CA THR A 230 -0.25 -6.43 -3.92
C THR A 230 1.06 -7.14 -3.62
N THR A 231 1.16 -7.80 -2.46
CA THR A 231 2.33 -8.62 -2.13
C THR A 231 2.49 -9.76 -3.13
N LEU A 232 1.41 -10.49 -3.46
CA LEU A 232 1.44 -11.56 -4.46
C LEU A 232 1.88 -11.06 -5.85
N ALA A 233 1.44 -9.86 -6.25
CA ALA A 233 1.89 -9.22 -7.49
C ALA A 233 3.41 -8.96 -7.49
N LEU A 234 3.95 -8.44 -6.38
CA LEU A 234 5.39 -8.22 -6.22
C LEU A 234 6.19 -9.53 -6.24
N LEU A 235 5.60 -10.61 -5.72
CA LEU A 235 6.21 -11.95 -5.69
C LEU A 235 6.09 -12.72 -7.01
N LYS A 236 5.49 -12.17 -8.07
CA LYS A 236 5.16 -12.89 -9.31
C LYS A 236 6.34 -13.66 -9.91
N GLU A 237 7.53 -13.06 -9.95
CA GLU A 237 8.73 -13.66 -10.55
C GLU A 237 9.33 -14.80 -9.71
N HIS A 238 8.78 -15.00 -8.51
CA HIS A 238 9.35 -15.84 -7.46
C HIS A 238 8.36 -16.88 -6.92
N VAL A 239 7.15 -16.95 -7.49
CA VAL A 239 6.06 -17.78 -6.96
C VAL A 239 6.36 -19.27 -6.90
N ASP A 240 7.25 -19.77 -7.77
CA ASP A 240 7.60 -21.18 -7.86
C ASP A 240 8.42 -21.65 -6.63
N ASP A 241 9.20 -20.74 -6.02
CA ASP A 241 10.04 -21.03 -4.85
C ASP A 241 9.35 -20.72 -3.51
N ILE A 242 8.14 -20.14 -3.56
CA ILE A 242 7.39 -19.69 -2.38
C ILE A 242 6.32 -20.70 -2.02
N THR A 243 6.20 -21.01 -0.72
CA THR A 243 5.04 -21.77 -0.22
C THR A 243 4.00 -20.80 0.32
N PHE A 244 2.86 -20.73 -0.37
CA PHE A 244 1.73 -19.91 0.04
C PHE A 244 0.87 -20.65 1.05
N PHE A 245 0.17 -19.94 1.91
CA PHE A 245 -0.82 -20.55 2.78
C PHE A 245 -1.97 -19.61 3.14
N THR A 246 -3.11 -20.18 3.53
CA THR A 246 -4.22 -19.44 4.14
C THR A 246 -4.82 -20.26 5.26
N TYR A 247 -5.34 -19.58 6.28
CA TYR A 247 -6.06 -20.23 7.37
C TYR A 247 -7.45 -19.66 7.57
N SER A 248 -8.37 -20.52 7.99
CA SER A 248 -9.70 -20.10 8.48
C SER A 248 -9.89 -20.42 9.95
N ARG A 249 -10.73 -19.63 10.62
CA ARG A 249 -11.24 -19.95 11.97
C ARG A 249 -12.67 -20.49 11.84
N LYS A 250 -12.98 -21.59 12.55
CA LYS A 250 -14.29 -22.29 12.49
C LYS A 250 -15.53 -21.39 12.68
N LYS A 251 -15.42 -20.26 13.35
CA LYS A 251 -16.57 -19.38 13.62
C LYS A 251 -16.44 -18.00 12.96
N ASN A 252 -15.45 -17.79 12.09
CA ASN A 252 -15.19 -16.51 11.48
C ASN A 252 -15.49 -16.54 9.97
N SER A 253 -16.62 -15.91 9.60
CA SER A 253 -17.10 -15.84 8.20
C SER A 253 -16.13 -15.10 7.27
N ILE A 254 -15.37 -14.11 7.78
CA ILE A 254 -14.39 -13.35 6.99
C ILE A 254 -13.27 -14.28 6.53
N THR A 255 -12.63 -14.99 7.47
CA THR A 255 -11.52 -15.90 7.13
C THR A 255 -11.95 -17.07 6.25
N ARG A 256 -13.22 -17.48 6.34
CA ARG A 256 -13.81 -18.48 5.43
C ARG A 256 -14.03 -17.93 4.03
N LYS A 257 -14.50 -16.69 3.92
CA LYS A 257 -14.63 -15.98 2.64
C LYS A 257 -13.26 -15.82 1.98
N ASP A 258 -12.24 -15.45 2.75
CA ASP A 258 -10.85 -15.39 2.26
C ASP A 258 -10.39 -16.73 1.70
N ASN A 259 -10.60 -17.84 2.42
CA ASN A 259 -10.27 -19.17 1.92
C ASN A 259 -10.94 -19.50 0.57
N ILE A 260 -12.21 -19.12 0.38
CA ILE A 260 -12.92 -19.35 -0.89
C ILE A 260 -12.30 -18.53 -2.02
N ILE A 261 -11.99 -17.25 -1.78
CA ILE A 261 -11.41 -16.35 -2.78
C ILE A 261 -10.00 -16.81 -3.13
N VAL A 262 -9.16 -17.06 -2.12
CA VAL A 262 -7.78 -17.49 -2.31
C VAL A 262 -7.71 -18.82 -3.02
N LYS A 263 -8.58 -19.80 -2.67
CA LYS A 263 -8.62 -21.08 -3.37
C LYS A 263 -8.80 -20.92 -4.88
N LYS A 264 -9.69 -20.02 -5.32
CA LYS A 264 -9.85 -19.73 -6.75
C LYS A 264 -8.58 -19.14 -7.36
N ILE A 265 -7.97 -18.15 -6.70
CA ILE A 265 -6.72 -17.52 -7.17
C ILE A 265 -5.60 -18.56 -7.30
N VAL A 266 -5.43 -19.40 -6.28
CA VAL A 266 -4.42 -20.45 -6.22
C VAL A 266 -4.65 -21.49 -7.31
N ASP A 267 -5.88 -21.98 -7.46
CA ASP A 267 -6.23 -23.00 -8.45
C ASP A 267 -6.01 -22.46 -9.88
N ASP A 268 -6.42 -21.21 -10.15
CA ASP A 268 -6.30 -20.57 -11.47
C ASP A 268 -4.84 -20.16 -11.82
N LEU A 269 -4.01 -19.84 -10.82
CA LEU A 269 -2.60 -19.45 -11.00
C LEU A 269 -1.61 -20.59 -10.74
N ASN A 270 -2.09 -21.78 -10.38
CA ASN A 270 -1.28 -22.97 -10.05
C ASN A 270 -0.21 -22.70 -8.97
N LEU A 271 -0.57 -22.00 -7.89
CA LEU A 271 0.35 -21.67 -6.80
C LEU A 271 0.57 -22.84 -5.84
N LYS A 272 1.81 -23.01 -5.35
CA LYS A 272 2.11 -23.95 -4.26
C LYS A 272 1.49 -23.46 -2.96
N HIS A 273 0.29 -23.94 -2.63
CA HIS A 273 -0.51 -23.43 -1.52
C HIS A 273 -0.96 -24.50 -0.52
N GLU A 274 -0.98 -24.13 0.76
CA GLU A 274 -1.56 -24.92 1.84
C GLU A 274 -2.73 -24.19 2.50
N SER A 275 -3.84 -24.89 2.73
CA SER A 275 -4.95 -24.36 3.53
C SER A 275 -5.13 -25.17 4.82
N PHE A 276 -5.34 -24.51 5.96
CA PHE A 276 -5.66 -25.20 7.21
C PHE A 276 -6.69 -24.45 8.05
N GLU A 277 -7.41 -25.18 8.90
CA GLU A 277 -8.39 -24.61 9.83
C GLU A 277 -7.82 -24.54 11.24
N ILE A 278 -8.07 -23.42 11.93
CA ILE A 278 -7.65 -23.18 13.32
C ILE A 278 -8.82 -23.48 14.25
N ASP A 279 -8.59 -24.39 15.21
CA ASP A 279 -9.49 -24.62 16.33
C ASP A 279 -9.09 -23.76 17.53
N GLU A 280 -9.89 -22.72 17.80
CA GLU A 280 -9.64 -21.79 18.90
C GLU A 280 -9.89 -22.41 20.28
N ASN A 281 -10.52 -23.58 20.37
CA ASN A 281 -10.78 -24.27 21.63
C ASN A 281 -9.75 -25.36 21.96
N THR A 282 -8.62 -25.38 21.26
CA THR A 282 -7.54 -26.35 21.51
C THR A 282 -7.02 -26.19 22.95
N SER A 283 -6.97 -27.29 23.70
CA SER A 283 -6.53 -27.33 25.10
C SER A 283 -5.64 -28.53 25.41
N THR A 284 -4.83 -28.99 24.43
CA THR A 284 -3.89 -30.08 24.68
C THR A 284 -2.81 -29.66 25.68
N TYR A 285 -2.20 -30.65 26.35
CA TYR A 285 -1.13 -30.39 27.32
C TYR A 285 0.03 -29.60 26.68
N GLU A 286 0.45 -29.95 25.47
CA GLU A 286 1.52 -29.27 24.75
C GLU A 286 1.16 -27.81 24.45
N PHE A 287 -0.11 -27.54 24.13
CA PHE A 287 -0.58 -26.19 23.88
C PHE A 287 -0.60 -25.32 25.15
N GLU A 288 -1.02 -25.88 26.28
CA GLU A 288 -1.01 -25.15 27.55
C GLU A 288 0.42 -24.87 28.06
N GLU A 289 1.38 -25.77 27.83
CA GLU A 289 2.81 -25.48 28.09
C GLU A 289 3.35 -24.39 27.16
N LEU A 290 3.03 -24.44 25.86
CA LEU A 290 3.42 -23.40 24.91
C LEU A 290 2.83 -22.03 25.30
N LYS A 291 1.58 -22.00 25.75
CA LYS A 291 0.89 -20.79 26.17
C LYS A 291 1.57 -20.12 27.37
N LYS A 292 2.12 -20.88 28.32
CA LYS A 292 2.94 -20.32 29.43
C LYS A 292 4.16 -19.56 28.90
N ILE A 293 4.76 -20.03 27.81
CA ILE A 293 5.88 -19.37 27.14
C ILE A 293 5.40 -18.13 26.40
N LEU A 294 4.33 -18.24 25.60
CA LEU A 294 3.80 -17.14 24.78
C LEU A 294 3.35 -15.94 25.62
N VAL A 295 2.75 -16.17 26.80
CA VAL A 295 2.38 -15.11 27.75
C VAL A 295 3.59 -14.31 28.24
N LYS A 296 4.80 -14.89 28.21
CA LYS A 296 6.03 -14.17 28.53
C LYS A 296 6.61 -13.46 27.30
N ASN A 297 6.36 -13.97 26.10
CA ASN A 297 6.92 -13.40 24.87
C ASN A 297 6.15 -12.17 24.36
N THR A 298 4.90 -11.95 24.77
CA THR A 298 4.10 -10.81 24.31
C THR A 298 3.35 -10.12 25.44
N VAL A 299 2.98 -8.86 25.24
CA VAL A 299 2.14 -8.10 26.18
C VAL A 299 0.63 -8.29 25.95
N SER A 300 0.26 -8.76 24.75
CA SER A 300 -1.12 -9.03 24.35
C SER A 300 -1.21 -10.38 23.63
N ASN A 301 -2.41 -10.96 23.61
CA ASN A 301 -2.69 -12.21 22.91
C ASN A 301 -3.50 -11.90 21.65
N HIS A 302 -2.90 -12.10 20.49
CA HIS A 302 -3.59 -12.03 19.21
C HIS A 302 -4.22 -13.38 18.84
N SER A 303 -3.42 -14.46 18.84
CA SER A 303 -3.87 -15.83 18.61
C SER A 303 -2.78 -16.86 18.92
N PHE A 304 -2.63 -17.26 20.18
CA PHE A 304 -1.69 -18.33 20.55
C PHE A 304 -1.92 -19.65 19.80
N THR A 305 -3.17 -19.94 19.43
CA THR A 305 -3.52 -21.10 18.59
C THR A 305 -2.92 -20.98 17.19
N LEU A 306 -2.90 -19.80 16.58
CA LEU A 306 -2.21 -19.55 15.31
C LEU A 306 -0.70 -19.71 15.46
N ALA A 307 -0.10 -19.13 16.50
CA ALA A 307 1.34 -19.29 16.78
C ALA A 307 1.74 -20.77 16.93
N SER A 308 0.89 -21.58 17.58
CA SER A 308 1.05 -23.04 17.64
C SER A 308 0.97 -23.71 16.27
N GLN A 309 0.01 -23.32 15.41
CA GLN A 309 -0.07 -23.87 14.05
C GLN A 309 1.16 -23.51 13.20
N TYR A 310 1.69 -22.29 13.35
CA TYR A 310 2.92 -21.87 12.70
C TYR A 310 4.13 -22.65 13.20
N LEU A 311 4.26 -22.85 14.51
CA LEU A 311 5.32 -23.68 15.08
C LEU A 311 5.27 -25.12 14.53
N LYS A 312 4.07 -25.68 14.36
CA LYS A 312 3.89 -27.03 13.83
C LYS A 312 4.25 -27.18 12.34
N ARG A 313 3.99 -26.16 11.52
CA ARG A 313 4.10 -26.25 10.05
C ARG A 313 5.35 -25.58 9.49
N TYR A 314 5.77 -24.49 10.12
CA TYR A 314 6.66 -23.49 9.55
C TYR A 314 7.74 -23.11 10.57
N SER A 315 8.35 -24.10 11.24
CA SER A 315 9.40 -23.85 12.24
C SER A 315 10.79 -24.11 11.66
N SER A 316 11.54 -23.05 11.38
CA SER A 316 12.95 -23.12 10.95
C SER A 316 13.60 -21.75 11.06
N ASP A 317 14.92 -21.70 11.31
CA ASP A 317 15.67 -20.45 11.37
C ASP A 317 16.04 -19.89 9.98
N ASP A 318 16.06 -20.75 8.95
CA ASP A 318 16.28 -20.38 7.54
C ASP A 318 14.97 -20.06 6.81
N LEU A 319 13.85 -19.94 7.55
CA LEU A 319 12.53 -19.66 7.01
C LEU A 319 12.07 -18.25 7.39
N ILE A 320 11.55 -17.51 6.42
CA ILE A 320 10.91 -16.22 6.64
C ILE A 320 9.47 -16.23 6.17
N HIS A 321 8.60 -15.59 6.94
CA HIS A 321 7.23 -15.28 6.55
C HIS A 321 7.16 -13.86 6.00
N ILE A 322 6.97 -13.73 4.68
CA ILE A 322 6.64 -12.43 4.08
C ILE A 322 5.17 -12.13 4.36
N ARG A 323 4.90 -11.02 5.08
CA ARG A 323 3.53 -10.58 5.44
C ARG A 323 3.11 -9.32 4.70
N SER A 324 1.81 -9.23 4.45
CA SER A 324 1.14 -8.10 3.79
C SER A 324 0.56 -7.11 4.81
N ASN A 325 1.40 -6.57 5.69
CA ASN A 325 1.04 -5.55 6.68
C ASN A 325 1.81 -4.25 6.41
N LEU A 326 1.46 -3.16 7.10
CA LEU A 326 2.03 -1.80 6.98
C LEU A 326 1.58 -1.01 5.75
N TYR A 327 0.84 -1.63 4.84
CA TYR A 327 0.28 -0.99 3.64
C TYR A 327 -0.66 0.16 4.04
N GLU A 328 -1.33 0.04 5.17
CA GLU A 328 -2.31 0.98 5.69
C GLU A 328 -1.72 2.34 6.09
N ILE A 329 -0.40 2.43 6.37
CA ILE A 329 0.29 3.69 6.64
C ILE A 329 0.09 4.67 5.46
N GLY A 330 0.03 4.13 4.24
CA GLY A 330 -0.18 4.88 3.00
C GLY A 330 -1.64 5.14 2.61
N GLN A 331 -2.61 4.86 3.48
CA GLN A 331 -4.04 4.78 3.10
C GLN A 331 -4.90 5.86 3.75
N CYS A 332 -4.31 6.82 4.47
CA CYS A 332 -5.06 7.77 5.31
C CYS A 332 -5.96 7.04 6.33
N TYR A 333 -5.45 5.95 6.94
CA TYR A 333 -6.25 4.96 7.67
C TYR A 333 -7.25 5.58 8.65
N TYR A 334 -6.82 6.46 9.55
CA TYR A 334 -7.75 7.03 10.51
C TYR A 334 -8.79 7.94 9.87
N ARG A 335 -8.40 8.74 8.87
CA ARG A 335 -9.28 9.67 8.16
C ARG A 335 -10.26 8.97 7.22
N SER A 336 -9.97 7.75 6.75
CA SER A 336 -10.93 6.97 5.97
C SER A 336 -12.11 6.46 6.79
N TYR A 337 -11.98 6.40 8.12
CA TYR A 337 -13.03 5.92 9.04
C TYR A 337 -13.59 7.01 9.96
N MET A 338 -12.87 8.11 10.15
CA MET A 338 -13.20 9.13 11.14
C MET A 338 -13.08 10.54 10.55
N ASN A 339 -14.05 11.39 10.88
CA ASN A 339 -13.89 12.83 10.68
C ASN A 339 -12.96 13.38 11.76
N LEU A 340 -11.79 13.87 11.34
CA LEU A 340 -10.70 14.33 12.19
C LEU A 340 -10.23 15.71 11.72
N PRO A 341 -9.89 16.65 12.63
CA PRO A 341 -9.36 17.96 12.25
C PRO A 341 -8.01 17.86 11.55
N LYS A 342 -7.51 18.98 11.02
CA LYS A 342 -6.17 19.03 10.40
C LYS A 342 -5.08 18.85 11.46
N GLU A 343 -5.14 19.66 12.51
CA GLU A 343 -4.21 19.62 13.63
C GLU A 343 -4.60 18.53 14.63
N LEU A 344 -3.60 17.85 15.20
CA LEU A 344 -3.84 16.79 16.18
C LEU A 344 -4.15 17.39 17.56
N THR A 345 -5.27 16.97 18.14
CA THR A 345 -5.57 17.22 19.56
C THR A 345 -5.37 15.96 20.39
N ILE A 346 -5.17 16.11 21.71
CA ILE A 346 -5.11 14.97 22.64
C ILE A 346 -6.36 14.10 22.53
N ARG A 347 -7.54 14.74 22.48
CA ARG A 347 -8.83 14.06 22.33
C ARG A 347 -8.88 13.20 21.07
N ASP A 348 -8.38 13.71 19.96
CA ASP A 348 -8.38 13.00 18.67
C ASP A 348 -7.33 11.89 18.62
N ALA A 349 -6.17 12.07 19.27
CA ALA A 349 -5.19 11.00 19.43
C ALA A 349 -5.78 9.83 20.23
N ILE A 350 -6.48 10.12 21.35
CA ILE A 350 -7.16 9.10 22.15
C ILE A 350 -8.28 8.43 21.35
N LYS A 351 -9.04 9.19 20.56
CA LYS A 351 -10.08 8.65 19.67
C LYS A 351 -9.52 7.64 18.67
N CYS A 352 -8.31 7.85 18.16
CA CYS A 352 -7.61 6.92 17.26
C CYS A 352 -7.20 5.60 17.96
N TYR A 353 -7.14 5.59 19.28
CA TYR A 353 -6.94 4.40 20.10
C TYR A 353 -8.25 3.75 20.54
N SER A 354 -9.14 4.52 21.16
CA SER A 354 -10.46 4.07 21.59
C SER A 354 -11.37 5.25 21.93
N SER A 355 -12.53 5.33 21.27
CA SER A 355 -13.56 6.32 21.60
C SER A 355 -14.08 6.22 23.05
N LYS A 356 -13.95 5.05 23.69
CA LYS A 356 -14.37 4.84 25.08
C LYS A 356 -13.46 5.52 26.10
N ALA A 357 -12.21 5.79 25.72
CA ALA A 357 -11.18 6.33 26.62
C ALA A 357 -11.05 7.86 26.55
N ILE A 358 -11.85 8.54 25.70
CA ILE A 358 -11.69 9.96 25.37
C ILE A 358 -11.73 10.89 26.59
N ASN A 359 -12.53 10.55 27.61
CA ASN A 359 -12.71 11.36 28.81
C ASN A 359 -12.03 10.74 30.05
N ASP A 360 -11.10 9.82 29.85
CA ASP A 360 -10.43 9.15 30.96
C ASP A 360 -9.14 9.90 31.33
N ASP A 361 -9.08 10.46 32.54
CA ASP A 361 -7.99 11.35 32.99
C ASP A 361 -6.61 10.68 32.90
N GLU A 362 -6.51 9.41 33.30
CA GLU A 362 -5.26 8.65 33.22
C GLU A 362 -4.82 8.44 31.77
N VAL A 363 -5.74 8.15 30.85
CA VAL A 363 -5.42 8.05 29.42
C VAL A 363 -5.04 9.41 28.84
N ILE A 364 -5.68 10.49 29.26
CA ILE A 364 -5.33 11.86 28.86
C ILE A 364 -3.88 12.16 29.23
N GLU A 365 -3.49 11.94 30.49
CA GLU A 365 -2.12 12.14 30.97
C GLU A 365 -1.10 11.29 30.19
N ILE A 366 -1.43 10.02 29.91
CA ILE A 366 -0.58 9.13 29.13
C ILE A 366 -0.34 9.67 27.72
N TYR A 367 -1.38 10.18 27.05
CA TYR A 367 -1.24 10.73 25.70
C TYR A 367 -0.52 12.08 25.70
N GLU A 368 -0.77 12.94 26.68
CA GLU A 368 -0.03 14.21 26.83
C GLU A 368 1.46 13.95 27.00
N GLN A 369 1.82 12.99 27.86
CA GLN A 369 3.21 12.59 28.04
C GLN A 369 3.78 12.00 26.74
N TYR A 370 3.08 11.06 26.10
CA TYR A 370 3.56 10.40 24.89
C TYR A 370 3.83 11.39 23.75
N LEU A 371 2.85 12.23 23.40
CA LEU A 371 2.99 13.18 22.29
C LEU A 371 4.12 14.18 22.53
N LYS A 372 4.36 14.56 23.80
CA LYS A 372 5.51 15.36 24.19
C LYS A 372 6.82 14.59 24.08
N THR A 373 6.86 13.35 24.56
CA THR A 373 8.05 12.49 24.56
C THR A 373 8.54 12.19 23.15
N VAL A 374 7.64 11.94 22.19
CA VAL A 374 8.01 11.71 20.79
C VAL A 374 8.13 13.00 19.98
N ASP A 375 7.99 14.17 20.62
CA ASP A 375 8.03 15.49 19.98
C ASP A 375 7.14 15.56 18.71
N MET A 376 5.85 15.26 18.89
CA MET A 376 4.87 15.17 17.79
C MET A 376 4.70 16.49 17.00
N ASN A 377 5.19 17.61 17.55
CA ASN A 377 5.17 18.90 16.86
C ASN A 377 6.26 19.02 15.78
N LYS A 378 7.26 18.11 15.76
CA LYS A 378 8.36 18.10 14.77
C LYS A 378 8.16 17.05 13.68
N ILE A 379 6.94 16.98 13.15
CA ILE A 379 6.58 16.08 12.04
C ILE A 379 6.53 16.80 10.69
N PHE A 380 7.01 18.04 10.60
CA PHE A 380 6.99 18.84 9.36
C PHE A 380 5.55 18.97 8.80
N ASN A 381 5.36 18.79 7.50
CA ASN A 381 4.05 18.83 6.84
C ASN A 381 3.37 17.45 6.74
N TYR A 382 3.88 16.41 7.43
CA TYR A 382 3.25 15.10 7.45
C TYR A 382 1.90 15.17 8.17
N ASP A 383 0.94 14.35 7.73
CA ASP A 383 -0.34 14.25 8.42
C ASP A 383 -0.12 13.58 9.80
N PRO A 384 -0.51 14.24 10.91
CA PRO A 384 -0.24 13.70 12.24
C PRO A 384 -0.95 12.38 12.53
N TYR A 385 -2.05 12.06 11.84
CA TYR A 385 -2.76 10.80 12.02
C TYR A 385 -2.10 9.66 11.24
N ASP A 386 -1.48 9.93 10.10
CA ASP A 386 -0.65 8.95 9.40
C ASP A 386 0.59 8.61 10.26
N ILE A 387 1.23 9.63 10.86
CA ILE A 387 2.36 9.43 11.80
C ILE A 387 1.92 8.70 13.07
N LEU A 388 0.77 9.05 13.66
CA LEU A 388 0.25 8.35 14.84
C LEU A 388 -0.07 6.88 14.53
N TYR A 389 -0.64 6.59 13.36
CA TYR A 389 -0.92 5.22 12.93
C TYR A 389 0.37 4.41 12.80
N TRP A 390 1.38 5.00 12.14
CA TRP A 390 2.70 4.40 11.98
C TRP A 390 3.36 4.16 13.34
N GLU A 391 3.58 5.21 14.12
CA GLU A 391 4.44 5.14 15.32
C GLU A 391 3.75 4.43 16.48
N GLN A 392 2.48 4.76 16.74
CA GLN A 392 1.77 4.19 17.86
C GLN A 392 1.14 2.85 17.48
N ARG A 393 0.22 2.82 16.50
CA ARG A 393 -0.57 1.60 16.26
C ARG A 393 0.31 0.47 15.73
N MET A 394 1.10 0.70 14.69
CA MET A 394 1.97 -0.37 14.15
C MET A 394 3.10 -0.70 15.13
N GLY A 395 3.77 0.32 15.69
CA GLY A 395 4.88 0.13 16.62
C GLY A 395 4.52 -0.61 17.92
N THR A 396 3.27 -0.51 18.39
CA THR A 396 2.87 -1.13 19.68
C THR A 396 1.93 -2.33 19.54
N TRP A 397 1.02 -2.36 18.56
CA TRP A 397 0.12 -3.50 18.36
C TRP A 397 0.72 -4.55 17.42
N LEU A 398 1.09 -4.16 16.20
CA LEU A 398 1.55 -5.11 15.19
C LEU A 398 2.90 -5.74 15.59
N SER A 399 3.78 -4.98 16.24
CA SER A 399 5.03 -5.53 16.80
C SER A 399 4.76 -6.72 17.74
N GLN A 400 3.71 -6.66 18.57
CA GLN A 400 3.34 -7.73 19.49
C GLN A 400 2.71 -8.93 18.79
N VAL A 401 1.91 -8.68 17.74
CA VAL A 401 1.38 -9.73 16.88
C VAL A 401 2.49 -10.54 16.22
N ILE A 402 3.58 -9.87 15.80
CA ILE A 402 4.73 -10.52 15.17
C ILE A 402 5.58 -11.27 16.22
N SER A 403 5.88 -10.64 17.36
CA SER A 403 6.64 -11.30 18.44
C SER A 403 5.96 -12.58 18.96
N GLU A 404 4.64 -12.68 18.85
CA GLU A 404 3.90 -13.90 19.19
C GLU A 404 4.32 -15.11 18.33
N THR A 405 4.68 -14.85 17.07
CA THR A 405 5.03 -15.88 16.07
C THR A 405 6.52 -16.14 15.94
N ASP A 406 7.37 -15.37 16.63
CA ASP A 406 8.84 -15.51 16.63
C ASP A 406 9.34 -16.87 17.10
N ILE A 407 8.50 -17.66 17.76
CA ILE A 407 8.83 -19.03 18.17
C ILE A 407 9.04 -19.97 16.96
N ALA A 408 8.40 -19.69 15.82
CA ALA A 408 8.35 -20.55 14.65
C ALA A 408 9.38 -20.12 13.60
N HIS A 409 9.27 -18.90 13.11
CA HIS A 409 10.09 -18.34 12.02
C HIS A 409 10.26 -16.84 12.22
N ASP A 410 11.12 -16.22 11.41
CA ASP A 410 11.19 -14.76 11.37
C ASP A 410 10.12 -14.17 10.43
N THR A 411 9.77 -12.91 10.65
CA THR A 411 8.81 -12.19 9.81
C THR A 411 9.52 -11.09 9.03
N TYR A 412 9.21 -10.99 7.75
CA TYR A 412 9.67 -9.92 6.88
C TYR A 412 8.47 -9.20 6.25
N ILE A 413 8.51 -7.88 6.16
CA ILE A 413 7.45 -7.08 5.52
C ILE A 413 8.14 -6.18 4.51
N LEU A 414 7.84 -6.36 3.22
CA LEU A 414 8.51 -5.67 2.11
C LEU A 414 8.44 -4.13 2.21
N PHE A 415 7.43 -3.63 2.93
CA PHE A 415 7.15 -2.20 3.11
C PHE A 415 7.76 -1.65 4.41
N ASN A 416 8.46 -2.47 5.22
CA ASN A 416 9.13 -2.01 6.43
C ASN A 416 10.46 -1.31 6.11
N ASN A 417 10.38 -0.17 5.44
CA ASN A 417 11.48 0.68 5.06
C ASN A 417 11.00 2.15 5.00
N ARG A 418 11.77 3.08 5.57
CA ARG A 418 11.34 4.49 5.67
C ARG A 418 11.20 5.16 4.31
N ARG A 419 12.08 4.85 3.34
CA ARG A 419 11.99 5.39 1.97
C ARG A 419 10.71 4.93 1.26
N ILE A 420 10.42 3.63 1.25
CA ILE A 420 9.18 3.08 0.68
C ILE A 420 7.95 3.73 1.31
N LEU A 421 7.90 3.83 2.64
CA LEU A 421 6.75 4.43 3.34
C LEU A 421 6.62 5.94 3.05
N SER A 422 7.74 6.66 2.98
CA SER A 422 7.74 8.09 2.61
C SER A 422 7.25 8.30 1.18
N ASP A 423 7.69 7.48 0.23
CA ASP A 423 7.23 7.52 -1.16
C ASP A 423 5.71 7.31 -1.23
N ILE A 424 5.17 6.33 -0.51
CA ILE A 424 3.71 6.08 -0.52
C ILE A 424 2.96 7.24 0.14
N LEU A 425 3.50 7.84 1.20
CA LEU A 425 2.88 8.99 1.85
C LEU A 425 2.86 10.24 0.94
N SER A 426 3.81 10.34 0.01
CA SER A 426 4.03 11.50 -0.88
C SER A 426 3.00 11.66 -2.00
N VAL A 427 2.14 10.66 -2.25
CA VAL A 427 1.08 10.77 -3.27
C VAL A 427 -0.10 11.57 -2.75
N SER A 428 -0.97 12.02 -3.66
CA SER A 428 -2.16 12.79 -3.27
C SER A 428 -3.06 12.00 -2.33
N ASN A 429 -3.75 12.68 -1.39
CA ASN A 429 -4.73 12.03 -0.51
C ASN A 429 -5.83 11.28 -1.29
N LYS A 430 -6.15 11.74 -2.51
CA LYS A 430 -7.09 11.04 -3.39
C LYS A 430 -6.54 9.67 -3.82
N ASP A 431 -5.25 9.59 -4.15
CA ASP A 431 -4.60 8.34 -4.55
C ASP A 431 -4.44 7.39 -3.36
N LYS A 432 -4.08 7.92 -2.17
CA LYS A 432 -4.05 7.17 -0.91
C LYS A 432 -5.40 6.54 -0.59
N LEU A 433 -6.48 7.35 -0.54
CA LEU A 433 -7.83 6.88 -0.24
C LEU A 433 -8.39 5.90 -1.27
N LYS A 434 -7.99 6.01 -2.54
CA LYS A 434 -8.41 5.10 -3.61
C LYS A 434 -7.52 3.87 -3.74
N LEU A 435 -6.46 3.75 -2.93
CA LEU A 435 -5.48 2.66 -2.98
C LEU A 435 -4.80 2.57 -4.35
N ASN A 436 -4.59 3.71 -5.01
CA ASN A 436 -4.10 3.73 -6.40
C ASN A 436 -2.67 3.22 -6.52
N VAL A 437 -1.79 3.49 -5.55
CA VAL A 437 -0.42 2.93 -5.54
C VAL A 437 -0.46 1.41 -5.63
N PHE A 438 -1.27 0.76 -4.79
CA PHE A 438 -1.39 -0.69 -4.73
C PHE A 438 -2.03 -1.28 -5.98
N LYS A 439 -3.08 -0.63 -6.50
CA LYS A 439 -3.73 -1.02 -7.76
C LYS A 439 -2.77 -0.95 -8.94
N GLU A 440 -1.98 0.13 -9.05
CA GLU A 440 -1.01 0.28 -10.12
C GLU A 440 0.17 -0.69 -10.00
N ILE A 441 0.62 -1.03 -8.79
CA ILE A 441 1.58 -2.12 -8.59
C ILE A 441 1.00 -3.44 -9.14
N ILE A 442 -0.26 -3.77 -8.81
CA ILE A 442 -0.93 -4.96 -9.34
C ILE A 442 -1.03 -4.90 -10.86
N ASN A 443 -1.45 -3.76 -11.44
CA ASN A 443 -1.57 -3.59 -12.88
C ASN A 443 -0.24 -3.81 -13.61
N LYS A 444 0.86 -3.27 -13.07
CA LYS A 444 2.19 -3.38 -13.68
C LYS A 444 2.82 -4.76 -13.51
N LYS A 445 2.74 -5.36 -12.31
CA LYS A 445 3.41 -6.64 -12.04
C LYS A 445 2.54 -7.84 -12.43
N TRP A 446 1.26 -7.87 -12.04
CA TRP A 446 0.39 -9.03 -12.28
C TRP A 446 -1.10 -8.70 -12.41
N SER A 447 -1.46 -8.02 -13.50
CA SER A 447 -2.81 -7.49 -13.75
C SER A 447 -3.95 -8.51 -13.65
N VAL A 448 -3.70 -9.80 -13.91
CA VAL A 448 -4.69 -10.87 -13.77
C VAL A 448 -5.29 -10.94 -12.36
N LEU A 449 -4.57 -10.49 -11.33
CA LEU A 449 -5.07 -10.44 -9.95
C LEU A 449 -6.29 -9.53 -9.77
N ASN A 450 -6.58 -8.65 -10.73
CA ASN A 450 -7.80 -7.83 -10.77
C ASN A 450 -9.03 -8.62 -11.26
N TYR A 451 -8.87 -9.84 -11.77
CA TYR A 451 -9.98 -10.67 -12.23
C TYR A 451 -10.94 -11.04 -11.08
N TRP A 452 -10.41 -11.33 -9.91
CA TRP A 452 -11.22 -11.63 -8.72
C TRP A 452 -11.51 -10.35 -7.93
N GLY A 453 -12.73 -10.20 -7.43
CA GLY A 453 -13.10 -9.04 -6.63
C GLY A 453 -12.32 -8.96 -5.31
N ILE A 454 -11.97 -7.75 -4.90
CA ILE A 454 -11.29 -7.49 -3.63
C ILE A 454 -12.26 -7.80 -2.49
N ASN A 455 -11.90 -8.75 -1.63
CA ASN A 455 -12.77 -9.26 -0.55
C ASN A 455 -14.17 -9.68 -1.03
N GLU A 456 -14.32 -10.08 -2.30
CA GLU A 456 -15.59 -10.44 -2.94
C GLU A 456 -15.48 -11.80 -3.63
N ILE A 457 -16.55 -12.61 -3.58
CA ILE A 457 -16.59 -13.91 -4.27
C ILE A 457 -16.82 -13.74 -5.78
N SER A 458 -17.44 -12.62 -6.17
CA SER A 458 -17.64 -12.20 -7.55
C SER A 458 -16.31 -11.93 -8.24
N THR A 459 -16.30 -12.19 -9.55
CA THR A 459 -15.17 -11.92 -10.46
C THR A 459 -15.61 -10.87 -11.49
N LEU A 460 -14.68 -10.37 -12.32
CA LEU A 460 -15.00 -9.50 -13.44
C LEU A 460 -16.08 -10.09 -14.34
N LYS A 461 -16.11 -11.42 -14.53
CA LYS A 461 -17.17 -12.11 -15.30
C LYS A 461 -18.58 -11.85 -14.76
N HIS A 462 -18.74 -11.68 -13.45
CA HIS A 462 -20.04 -11.40 -12.84
C HIS A 462 -20.45 -9.93 -12.99
N LYS A 463 -19.51 -9.05 -13.37
CA LYS A 463 -19.75 -7.63 -13.60
C LYS A 463 -19.99 -7.31 -15.08
N ILE A 464 -19.74 -8.27 -15.98
CA ILE A 464 -20.09 -8.17 -17.39
C ILE A 464 -21.61 -8.30 -17.49
N ASP A 465 -22.25 -7.28 -18.07
CA ASP A 465 -23.64 -7.33 -18.46
C ASP A 465 -23.68 -7.54 -19.97
N LYS A 466 -24.04 -8.74 -20.43
CA LYS A 466 -24.07 -9.07 -21.86
C LYS A 466 -25.00 -8.15 -22.66
N GLU A 467 -26.12 -7.73 -22.09
CA GLU A 467 -27.06 -6.84 -22.78
C GLU A 467 -26.49 -5.44 -22.98
N PHE A 468 -25.54 -5.05 -22.14
CA PHE A 468 -24.88 -3.74 -22.23
C PHE A 468 -23.54 -3.80 -22.96
N ASP A 469 -22.72 -4.81 -22.65
CA ASP A 469 -21.34 -4.97 -23.08
C ASP A 469 -21.21 -5.72 -24.42
N GLU A 470 -22.16 -6.61 -24.77
CA GLU A 470 -22.20 -7.29 -26.08
C GLU A 470 -23.27 -6.69 -27.01
N TYR A 471 -23.69 -5.44 -26.80
CA TYR A 471 -24.68 -4.75 -27.63
C TYR A 471 -24.05 -3.66 -28.50
N GLY A 472 -24.38 -3.67 -29.79
CA GLY A 472 -23.74 -2.88 -30.84
C GLY A 472 -22.90 -3.73 -31.78
N GLU A 473 -22.54 -3.16 -32.93
CA GLU A 473 -21.76 -3.81 -33.97
C GLU A 473 -20.29 -3.94 -33.60
N ILE A 474 -19.67 -5.03 -34.07
CA ILE A 474 -18.23 -5.24 -33.98
C ILE A 474 -17.54 -4.37 -35.03
N PHE A 475 -16.50 -3.63 -34.62
CA PHE A 475 -15.66 -2.86 -35.52
C PHE A 475 -14.68 -3.80 -36.21
N GLU A 476 -14.76 -3.90 -37.54
CA GLU A 476 -13.85 -4.74 -38.33
C GLU A 476 -12.45 -4.15 -38.39
N GLU A 477 -12.39 -2.81 -38.48
CA GLU A 477 -11.15 -2.06 -38.58
C GLU A 477 -11.38 -0.65 -38.00
N VAL A 478 -10.48 -0.22 -37.12
CA VAL A 478 -10.46 1.15 -36.59
C VAL A 478 -9.11 1.77 -36.89
N ASN A 479 -9.13 2.88 -37.62
CA ASN A 479 -7.92 3.67 -37.88
C ASN A 479 -8.06 5.06 -37.26
N PHE A 480 -7.02 5.49 -36.55
CA PHE A 480 -6.95 6.82 -35.99
C PHE A 480 -6.05 7.72 -36.82
N TYR A 481 -6.51 8.93 -37.10
CA TYR A 481 -5.75 9.95 -37.80
C TYR A 481 -5.79 11.26 -37.02
N SER A 482 -4.76 12.07 -37.18
CA SER A 482 -4.67 13.37 -36.55
C SER A 482 -3.78 14.29 -37.38
N GLY A 483 -3.93 15.59 -37.17
CA GLY A 483 -3.17 16.60 -37.89
C GLY A 483 -3.82 17.96 -37.80
N ASN A 484 -3.51 18.83 -38.76
CA ASN A 484 -4.14 20.14 -38.89
C ASN A 484 -4.67 20.34 -40.32
N LEU A 485 -5.91 20.79 -40.47
CA LEU A 485 -6.53 20.99 -41.79
C LEU A 485 -5.90 22.13 -42.60
N ASN A 486 -5.14 23.02 -41.97
CA ASN A 486 -4.48 24.17 -42.58
C ASN A 486 -2.96 23.98 -42.72
N ASP A 487 -2.39 22.92 -42.16
CA ASP A 487 -0.96 22.61 -42.19
C ASP A 487 -0.73 21.08 -42.23
N ASP A 488 -0.56 20.56 -43.44
CA ASP A 488 -0.38 19.13 -43.72
C ASP A 488 0.90 18.54 -43.09
N LYS A 489 1.83 19.37 -42.58
CA LYS A 489 3.06 18.90 -41.93
C LYS A 489 2.94 18.83 -40.41
N LYS A 490 1.85 19.34 -39.84
CA LYS A 490 1.66 19.41 -38.39
C LYS A 490 1.04 18.12 -37.88
N ASP A 491 1.82 17.39 -37.09
CA ASP A 491 1.36 16.20 -36.38
C ASP A 491 0.76 16.56 -35.01
N ILE A 492 -0.33 15.89 -34.64
CA ILE A 492 -1.05 16.09 -33.39
C ILE A 492 -1.09 14.78 -32.63
N ALA A 493 -0.43 14.75 -31.47
CA ALA A 493 -0.46 13.57 -30.62
C ALA A 493 -1.87 13.33 -30.06
N ILE A 494 -2.36 12.10 -30.20
CA ILE A 494 -3.67 11.66 -29.73
C ILE A 494 -3.53 10.58 -28.66
N ASN A 495 -4.53 10.53 -27.79
CA ASN A 495 -4.71 9.43 -26.87
C ASN A 495 -5.99 8.69 -27.26
N TYR A 496 -5.94 7.38 -27.34
CA TYR A 496 -7.09 6.56 -27.70
C TYR A 496 -7.15 5.28 -26.88
N PHE A 497 -8.34 4.69 -26.87
CA PHE A 497 -8.61 3.35 -26.39
C PHE A 497 -9.64 2.75 -27.33
N GLU A 498 -9.35 1.53 -27.72
CA GLU A 498 -10.15 0.74 -28.64
C GLU A 498 -10.54 -0.57 -27.96
N ASP A 499 -11.81 -0.90 -28.12
CA ASP A 499 -12.44 -2.17 -27.79
C ASP A 499 -13.27 -2.59 -29.01
N GLU A 500 -13.68 -3.86 -29.09
CA GLU A 500 -14.33 -4.42 -30.28
C GLU A 500 -15.63 -3.70 -30.68
N ARG A 501 -16.25 -2.93 -29.78
CA ARG A 501 -17.54 -2.23 -29.99
C ARG A 501 -17.58 -0.80 -29.46
N ARG A 502 -16.49 -0.33 -28.83
CA ARG A 502 -16.45 0.99 -28.17
C ARG A 502 -15.09 1.65 -28.38
N LEU A 503 -15.10 2.96 -28.57
CA LEU A 503 -13.89 3.76 -28.69
C LEU A 503 -13.94 4.96 -27.74
N LYS A 504 -12.79 5.39 -27.25
CA LYS A 504 -12.63 6.75 -26.73
C LYS A 504 -11.34 7.33 -27.27
N PHE A 505 -11.35 8.59 -27.65
CA PHE A 505 -10.15 9.27 -28.10
C PHE A 505 -10.23 10.78 -27.86
N ASN A 506 -9.06 11.42 -27.79
CA ASN A 506 -8.90 12.86 -27.57
C ASN A 506 -7.52 13.34 -28.02
N MET A 507 -7.38 14.65 -28.30
CA MET A 507 -6.06 15.26 -28.52
C MET A 507 -5.26 15.34 -27.20
N ILE A 508 -3.94 15.17 -27.21
CA ILE A 508 -3.12 15.25 -25.97
C ILE A 508 -2.87 16.70 -25.56
N LYS A 509 -2.60 17.58 -26.52
CA LYS A 509 -2.17 18.96 -26.28
C LYS A 509 -3.29 19.80 -25.63
N GLY A 510 -2.95 20.57 -24.59
CA GLY A 510 -3.91 21.33 -23.79
C GLY A 510 -4.48 22.60 -24.45
N ASP A 511 -3.86 23.02 -25.55
CA ASP A 511 -4.11 24.25 -26.33
C ASP A 511 -4.16 23.95 -27.85
N PRO A 512 -5.13 23.15 -28.35
CA PRO A 512 -5.32 22.93 -29.78
C PRO A 512 -5.47 24.25 -30.55
N GLN A 513 -4.85 24.34 -31.72
CA GLN A 513 -4.98 25.50 -32.60
C GLN A 513 -6.09 25.27 -33.62
N GLU A 514 -6.58 26.34 -34.23
CA GLU A 514 -7.56 26.26 -35.30
C GLU A 514 -7.10 25.30 -36.41
N GLY A 515 -7.98 24.37 -36.77
CA GLY A 515 -7.74 23.30 -37.73
C GLY A 515 -7.15 22.02 -37.13
N ASP A 516 -6.70 22.01 -35.86
CA ASP A 516 -6.22 20.77 -35.21
C ASP A 516 -7.37 19.76 -35.09
N PHE A 517 -7.11 18.52 -35.49
CA PHE A 517 -8.11 17.45 -35.44
C PHE A 517 -7.54 16.12 -34.96
N ALA A 518 -8.44 15.29 -34.46
CA ALA A 518 -8.25 13.87 -34.23
C ALA A 518 -9.49 13.15 -34.75
N GLU A 519 -9.35 12.06 -35.48
CA GLU A 519 -10.47 11.31 -36.03
C GLU A 519 -10.26 9.80 -35.92
N ALA A 520 -11.38 9.10 -35.76
CA ALA A 520 -11.46 7.65 -35.82
C ALA A 520 -12.30 7.27 -37.05
N VAL A 521 -11.75 6.44 -37.93
CA VAL A 521 -12.44 5.84 -39.07
C VAL A 521 -12.72 4.39 -38.74
N ILE A 522 -13.99 4.04 -38.67
CA ILE A 522 -14.50 2.76 -38.17
C ILE A 522 -15.18 2.06 -39.33
N LYS A 523 -14.68 0.87 -39.70
CA LYS A 523 -15.35 -0.01 -40.67
C LYS A 523 -16.20 -1.03 -39.93
N ILE A 524 -17.43 -1.17 -40.38
CA ILE A 524 -18.41 -2.07 -39.80
C ILE A 524 -19.01 -2.91 -40.91
N LYS A 525 -19.09 -4.22 -40.70
CA LYS A 525 -19.82 -5.10 -41.60
C LYS A 525 -21.29 -4.70 -41.62
N ASN A 526 -21.83 -4.41 -42.79
CA ASN A 526 -23.23 -4.08 -42.95
C ASN A 526 -23.94 -5.20 -43.75
N ASP A 527 -24.70 -6.03 -43.04
CA ASP A 527 -25.56 -7.07 -43.65
C ASP A 527 -26.84 -6.46 -44.26
N ARG A 528 -26.66 -5.46 -45.13
CA ARG A 528 -27.70 -4.73 -45.88
C ARG A 528 -28.71 -3.95 -45.03
N LYS A 529 -28.32 -3.52 -43.83
CA LYS A 529 -29.11 -2.65 -42.97
C LYS A 529 -29.25 -1.26 -43.56
N ASN A 530 -30.40 -0.63 -43.33
CA ASN A 530 -30.77 0.67 -43.91
C ASN A 530 -30.78 1.82 -42.90
N LYS A 531 -30.53 1.54 -41.61
CA LYS A 531 -30.35 2.53 -40.56
C LYS A 531 -29.09 2.29 -39.73
N CYS A 532 -28.48 3.38 -39.28
CA CYS A 532 -27.35 3.40 -38.35
C CYS A 532 -27.67 4.32 -37.17
N TYR A 533 -27.45 3.83 -35.95
CA TYR A 533 -27.53 4.62 -34.73
C TYR A 533 -26.15 4.71 -34.12
N ILE A 534 -25.65 5.92 -33.94
CA ILE A 534 -24.35 6.19 -33.33
C ILE A 534 -24.60 6.81 -31.96
N TYR A 535 -24.17 6.10 -30.91
CA TYR A 535 -24.23 6.59 -29.54
C TYR A 535 -22.89 7.27 -29.22
N ILE A 536 -22.90 8.60 -29.25
CA ILE A 536 -21.72 9.43 -29.04
C ILE A 536 -21.89 10.30 -27.79
N ARG A 537 -20.83 10.46 -27.00
CA ARG A 537 -20.84 11.34 -25.84
C ARG A 537 -19.56 12.14 -25.73
N SER A 538 -19.70 13.46 -25.62
CA SER A 538 -18.70 14.34 -25.01
C SER A 538 -18.98 14.41 -23.52
N PRO A 539 -18.09 13.97 -22.61
CA PRO A 539 -18.33 14.05 -21.17
C PRO A 539 -18.04 15.44 -20.61
N TYR A 540 -17.67 16.40 -21.45
CA TYR A 540 -17.33 17.76 -21.05
C TYR A 540 -18.53 18.68 -21.25
N ARG A 541 -18.80 19.57 -20.28
CA ARG A 541 -19.85 20.58 -20.41
C ARG A 541 -19.39 21.88 -19.79
N ASN A 542 -19.55 22.96 -20.55
CA ASN A 542 -19.22 24.30 -20.08
C ASN A 542 -20.11 25.33 -20.79
N ASN A 543 -20.87 26.09 -20.01
CA ASN A 543 -21.78 27.10 -20.57
C ASN A 543 -21.10 28.43 -20.88
N ILE A 544 -19.84 28.62 -20.46
CA ILE A 544 -19.09 29.88 -20.61
C ILE A 544 -18.15 29.81 -21.81
N VAL A 545 -17.53 28.65 -22.06
CA VAL A 545 -16.52 28.50 -23.11
C VAL A 545 -17.04 27.53 -24.17
N ARG A 546 -17.58 28.10 -25.25
CA ARG A 546 -18.22 27.41 -26.38
C ARG A 546 -17.58 27.83 -27.69
N ASP A 547 -18.02 27.21 -28.78
CA ASP A 547 -17.69 27.51 -30.17
C ASP A 547 -16.21 27.29 -30.52
N LYS A 548 -15.53 26.40 -29.78
CA LYS A 548 -14.09 26.13 -29.98
C LYS A 548 -13.79 24.75 -30.55
N ILE A 549 -14.36 23.71 -29.96
CA ILE A 549 -14.11 22.33 -30.38
C ILE A 549 -15.44 21.65 -30.65
N PHE A 550 -15.49 20.95 -31.78
CA PHE A 550 -16.67 20.25 -32.24
C PHE A 550 -16.33 18.79 -32.46
N TYR A 551 -17.32 17.92 -32.28
CA TYR A 551 -17.27 16.61 -32.92
C TYR A 551 -18.16 16.61 -34.15
N GLN A 552 -17.71 15.90 -35.17
CA GLN A 552 -18.39 15.72 -36.45
C GLN A 552 -18.56 14.22 -36.71
N VAL A 553 -19.71 13.85 -37.25
CA VAL A 553 -20.06 12.47 -37.59
C VAL A 553 -20.23 12.36 -39.10
N PHE A 554 -19.50 11.43 -39.70
CA PHE A 554 -19.52 11.14 -41.12
C PHE A 554 -19.94 9.71 -41.37
N ILE A 555 -20.73 9.50 -42.43
CA ILE A 555 -21.02 8.20 -43.02
C ILE A 555 -20.52 8.20 -44.46
N ASN A 556 -19.67 7.24 -44.81
CA ASN A 556 -19.10 7.08 -46.16
C ASN A 556 -18.55 8.41 -46.73
N GLY A 557 -17.83 9.16 -45.89
CA GLY A 557 -17.24 10.45 -46.26
C GLY A 557 -18.19 11.67 -46.23
N ILE A 558 -19.50 11.48 -46.04
CA ILE A 558 -20.49 12.57 -45.99
C ILE A 558 -20.75 12.96 -44.53
N ILE A 559 -20.66 14.26 -44.21
CA ILE A 559 -20.99 14.77 -42.87
C ILE A 559 -22.50 14.68 -42.63
N MET A 560 -22.89 14.10 -41.49
CA MET A 560 -24.28 13.89 -41.09
C MET A 560 -24.68 14.79 -39.92
N ALA A 561 -23.76 15.01 -38.98
CA ALA A 561 -24.01 15.79 -37.79
C ALA A 561 -22.75 16.46 -37.25
N GLU A 562 -22.92 17.58 -36.56
CA GLU A 562 -21.88 18.30 -35.84
C GLU A 562 -22.41 18.87 -34.54
N GLU A 563 -21.61 18.88 -33.48
CA GLU A 563 -21.98 19.51 -32.21
C GLU A 563 -20.76 20.01 -31.44
N ASP A 564 -20.91 21.14 -30.76
CA ASP A 564 -19.93 21.67 -29.82
C ASP A 564 -19.84 20.73 -28.60
N ILE A 565 -18.62 20.26 -28.31
CA ILE A 565 -18.35 19.34 -27.22
C ILE A 565 -18.81 19.86 -25.85
N CYS A 566 -19.01 21.18 -25.69
CA CYS A 566 -19.37 21.83 -24.43
C CYS A 566 -20.88 21.88 -24.15
N CYS A 567 -21.72 21.56 -25.12
CA CYS A 567 -23.17 21.79 -25.05
C CYS A 567 -23.95 20.67 -24.36
N TRP A 568 -23.54 19.41 -24.52
CA TRP A 568 -24.29 18.24 -24.08
C TRP A 568 -23.39 17.14 -23.50
N ASP A 569 -23.53 16.86 -22.20
CA ASP A 569 -22.74 15.85 -21.47
C ASP A 569 -23.37 14.46 -21.36
N ASN A 570 -24.57 14.27 -21.93
CA ASN A 570 -25.25 12.99 -21.99
C ASN A 570 -24.99 12.28 -23.33
N SER A 571 -25.36 11.01 -23.45
CA SER A 571 -25.27 10.31 -24.72
C SER A 571 -26.19 10.96 -25.76
N ASN A 572 -25.62 11.29 -26.91
CA ASN A 572 -26.33 11.73 -28.09
C ASN A 572 -26.49 10.55 -29.05
N ILE A 573 -27.72 10.25 -29.43
CA ILE A 573 -28.04 9.19 -30.39
C ILE A 573 -28.26 9.85 -31.74
N ILE A 574 -27.28 9.71 -32.63
CA ILE A 574 -27.39 10.18 -34.01
C ILE A 574 -27.96 9.03 -34.83
N SER A 575 -29.20 9.20 -35.30
CA SER A 575 -29.92 8.22 -36.11
C SER A 575 -29.84 8.63 -37.57
N ILE A 576 -29.21 7.80 -38.41
CA ILE A 576 -29.08 8.02 -39.85
C ILE A 576 -29.88 6.95 -40.58
N SER A 577 -30.84 7.38 -41.39
CA SER A 577 -31.66 6.52 -42.25
C SER A 577 -31.17 6.59 -43.70
N GLU A 578 -31.51 5.56 -44.47
CA GLU A 578 -31.15 5.45 -45.90
C GLU A 578 -29.64 5.44 -46.11
N ILE A 579 -28.91 4.73 -45.23
CA ILE A 579 -27.52 4.37 -45.52
C ILE A 579 -27.51 3.44 -46.74
N GLU A 580 -26.60 3.71 -47.69
CA GLU A 580 -26.47 2.84 -48.87
C GLU A 580 -26.17 1.41 -48.41
N SER A 581 -26.84 0.45 -49.04
CA SER A 581 -26.69 -0.98 -48.75
C SER A 581 -25.37 -1.48 -49.36
N ILE A 582 -24.27 -1.03 -48.78
CA ILE A 582 -22.90 -1.46 -49.09
C ILE A 582 -22.47 -2.46 -48.02
N ASP A 583 -21.64 -3.45 -48.40
CA ASP A 583 -21.24 -4.54 -47.50
C ASP A 583 -20.41 -4.05 -46.29
N ASN A 584 -19.72 -2.91 -46.43
CA ASN A 584 -18.92 -2.29 -45.37
C ASN A 584 -19.32 -0.83 -45.19
N LEU A 585 -19.85 -0.48 -44.01
CA LEU A 585 -20.17 0.89 -43.63
C LEU A 585 -18.93 1.56 -43.03
N GLU A 586 -18.56 2.73 -43.54
CA GLU A 586 -17.54 3.57 -42.93
C GLU A 586 -18.18 4.66 -42.06
N VAL A 587 -17.93 4.60 -40.76
CA VAL A 587 -18.31 5.64 -39.80
C VAL A 587 -17.06 6.38 -39.39
N LYS A 588 -16.99 7.68 -39.68
CA LYS A 588 -15.87 8.51 -39.22
C LYS A 588 -16.35 9.54 -38.19
N ILE A 589 -15.69 9.58 -37.05
CA ILE A 589 -15.91 10.58 -36.01
C ILE A 589 -14.67 11.47 -35.92
N ARG A 590 -14.84 12.78 -36.11
CA ARG A 590 -13.75 13.76 -36.05
C ARG A 590 -14.00 14.73 -34.92
N ILE A 591 -13.00 14.90 -34.06
CA ILE A 591 -12.87 16.04 -33.15
C ILE A 591 -12.08 17.11 -33.92
N ILE A 592 -12.60 18.33 -33.98
CA ILE A 592 -11.97 19.45 -34.69
C ILE A 592 -11.97 20.71 -33.84
N SER A 593 -10.84 21.40 -33.79
CA SER A 593 -10.71 22.74 -33.26
C SER A 593 -11.03 23.77 -34.34
N LYS A 594 -12.06 24.58 -34.12
CA LYS A 594 -12.47 25.67 -35.02
C LYS A 594 -11.97 27.05 -34.60
N ASP A 595 -11.26 27.13 -33.48
CA ASP A 595 -10.67 28.36 -32.95
C ASP A 595 -9.42 28.03 -32.13
N ASN A 596 -8.51 28.99 -31.99
CA ASN A 596 -7.32 28.84 -31.16
C ASN A 596 -7.72 28.68 -29.69
N CYS A 597 -7.50 27.48 -29.18
CA CYS A 597 -7.83 27.11 -27.82
C CYS A 597 -6.67 27.52 -26.90
N GLY A 598 -6.89 28.46 -25.98
CA GLY A 598 -5.88 28.85 -24.98
C GLY A 598 -5.53 27.72 -23.99
N ASN A 599 -4.69 28.02 -22.99
CA ASN A 599 -4.24 27.06 -21.97
C ASN A 599 -5.35 26.63 -21.00
N TYR A 600 -6.28 25.80 -21.48
CA TYR A 600 -7.43 25.33 -20.70
C TYR A 600 -7.60 23.80 -20.78
N SER A 601 -6.51 23.05 -21.00
CA SER A 601 -6.55 21.57 -21.05
C SER A 601 -7.54 21.00 -22.09
N TRP A 602 -7.77 21.74 -23.18
CA TRP A 602 -8.72 21.42 -24.23
C TRP A 602 -8.49 20.05 -24.87
N GLY A 603 -7.24 19.58 -24.97
CA GLY A 603 -6.96 18.22 -25.40
C GLY A 603 -7.71 17.17 -24.58
N ARG A 604 -7.63 17.24 -23.24
CA ARG A 604 -8.38 16.33 -22.36
C ARG A 604 -9.89 16.54 -22.45
N HIS A 605 -10.35 17.78 -22.59
CA HIS A 605 -11.77 18.12 -22.66
C HIS A 605 -12.42 17.71 -23.99
N SER A 606 -11.65 17.63 -25.06
CA SER A 606 -12.08 17.19 -26.39
C SER A 606 -12.45 15.71 -26.48
N ARG A 607 -12.44 14.98 -25.36
CA ARG A 607 -12.70 13.55 -25.34
C ARG A 607 -14.07 13.21 -25.89
N ILE A 608 -14.08 12.30 -26.84
CA ILE A 608 -15.29 11.68 -27.36
C ILE A 608 -15.30 10.20 -26.97
N LEU A 609 -16.49 9.74 -26.58
CA LEU A 609 -16.80 8.33 -26.36
C LEU A 609 -17.78 7.89 -27.43
N ILE A 610 -17.42 6.85 -28.18
CA ILE A 610 -18.33 6.11 -29.03
C ILE A 610 -18.76 4.90 -28.21
N GLU A 611 -19.96 4.97 -27.67
CA GLU A 611 -20.46 3.99 -26.69
C GLU A 611 -20.94 2.70 -27.34
N ARG A 612 -21.41 2.82 -28.59
CA ARG A 612 -21.79 1.73 -29.50
C ARG A 612 -22.28 2.30 -30.83
N ILE A 613 -22.23 1.49 -31.86
CA ILE A 613 -22.92 1.72 -33.14
C ILE A 613 -23.89 0.56 -33.35
N VAL A 614 -25.12 0.84 -33.80
CA VAL A 614 -26.16 -0.19 -34.01
C VAL A 614 -26.68 -0.07 -35.44
N LEU A 615 -26.74 -1.19 -36.16
CA LEU A 615 -27.39 -1.25 -37.46
C LEU A 615 -28.75 -1.92 -37.35
N SER A 616 -29.76 -1.37 -38.02
CA SER A 616 -31.11 -1.97 -38.01
C SER A 616 -31.78 -1.92 -39.38
N ASP A 617 -32.74 -2.85 -39.55
CA ASP A 617 -33.67 -2.85 -40.68
C ASP A 617 -35.01 -2.33 -40.18
N GLU A 618 -35.33 -1.09 -40.49
CA GLU A 618 -36.63 -0.51 -40.18
C GLU A 618 -37.28 0.07 -41.42
N LYS A 619 -38.60 -0.09 -41.53
CA LYS A 619 -39.38 0.65 -42.52
C LYS A 619 -39.31 2.13 -42.15
N THR A 620 -38.68 2.94 -43.00
CA THR A 620 -38.59 4.39 -42.80
C THR A 620 -40.00 4.97 -42.86
N THR A 621 -40.55 5.34 -41.71
CA THR A 621 -41.87 6.00 -41.59
C THR A 621 -41.76 7.52 -41.53
N THR A 622 -40.56 8.05 -41.32
CA THR A 622 -40.25 9.48 -41.19
C THR A 622 -39.51 10.00 -42.42
N LYS A 623 -39.75 11.26 -42.80
CA LYS A 623 -39.05 11.94 -43.92
C LYS A 623 -37.64 12.43 -43.58
N GLU A 624 -37.28 12.47 -42.29
CA GLU A 624 -35.98 12.98 -41.83
C GLU A 624 -34.90 11.90 -41.99
N ARG A 625 -33.88 12.22 -42.79
CA ARG A 625 -32.75 11.32 -43.08
C ARG A 625 -31.80 11.18 -41.89
N VAL A 626 -31.63 12.24 -41.10
CA VAL A 626 -30.77 12.25 -39.92
C VAL A 626 -31.52 12.91 -38.78
N SER A 627 -31.44 12.34 -37.57
CA SER A 627 -31.96 12.92 -36.34
C SER A 627 -30.97 12.74 -35.19
N ALA A 628 -31.07 13.58 -34.16
CA ALA A 628 -30.22 13.54 -32.98
C ALA A 628 -31.05 13.76 -31.72
N THR A 629 -30.66 13.13 -30.60
CA THR A 629 -31.35 13.33 -29.32
C THR A 629 -30.88 14.57 -28.58
N SER A 630 -29.65 15.03 -28.83
CA SER A 630 -29.19 16.31 -28.30
C SER A 630 -29.84 17.46 -29.08
N PRO A 631 -30.44 18.44 -28.38
CA PRO A 631 -31.05 19.60 -29.04
C PRO A 631 -30.01 20.59 -29.59
N TYR A 632 -28.72 20.36 -29.35
CA TYR A 632 -27.62 21.22 -29.80
C TYR A 632 -26.93 20.70 -31.06
N THR A 633 -27.32 19.52 -31.54
CA THR A 633 -26.72 18.92 -32.74
C THR A 633 -27.20 19.63 -33.99
N ILE A 634 -26.24 20.06 -34.80
CA ILE A 634 -26.46 20.56 -36.16
C ILE A 634 -26.49 19.33 -37.08
N ILE A 635 -27.57 19.19 -37.84
CA ILE A 635 -27.80 18.08 -38.77
C ILE A 635 -27.64 18.60 -40.20
N PHE A 636 -26.99 17.81 -41.07
CA PHE A 636 -26.68 18.16 -42.47
C PHE A 636 -27.52 17.41 -43.50
#